data_AF-A0A1Q5LDJ9-F1
#
_entry.id   AF-A0A1Q5LDJ9-F1
#
_cell.length_a   1.000
_cell.length_b   1.000
_cell.length_c   1.000
_cell.angle_alpha   90.00
_cell.angle_beta   90.00
_cell.angle_gamma   90.00
#
_symmetry.space_group_name_H-M   'P 1'
#
loop_
_entity.id
_entity.type
_entity.pdbx_description
1 polymer ?
#
loop_
_entity_poly.entity_id
_entity_poly.type
_entity_poly.pdbx_seq_one_letter_code
_entity_poly.pdbx_strand_id
1 'polypeptide(L)'
;MPDAFTVLWTHDTCRALRKAGRVGERPPVAFSGVHSSLPAWSGARVGDEVYALHVNRCVVYVVSRMRVTDMERRQCCGNTPATWQDPAFPGHGDWSMLGADGCGAAAVHVDATPVRFDVPVPGDLLATLTWRNRRGHTRGLKYVTADGRLERSISLQGFYRLTSESAGELAALVGNAAP
;
A
#
# COMPACT_ATOMS: atom_id res chain seq x y z
N MET A 1 -6.37 -15.22 12.27
CA MET A 1 -7.02 -14.34 11.28
C MET A 1 -5.94 -13.48 10.65
N PRO A 2 -5.92 -13.33 9.32
CA PRO A 2 -5.01 -12.38 8.67
C PRO A 2 -5.29 -10.96 9.18
N ASP A 3 -4.23 -10.18 9.36
CA ASP A 3 -4.32 -8.76 9.64
C ASP A 3 -4.53 -7.98 8.35
N ALA A 4 -5.01 -6.74 8.48
CA ALA A 4 -5.08 -5.80 7.37
C ALA A 4 -4.27 -4.55 7.69
N PHE A 5 -3.61 -3.99 6.68
CA PHE A 5 -2.77 -2.81 6.81
C PHE A 5 -3.10 -1.77 5.76
N THR A 6 -2.72 -0.52 6.02
CA THR A 6 -2.73 0.55 5.02
C THR A 6 -1.30 1.00 4.75
N VAL A 7 -1.04 1.35 3.50
CA VAL A 7 0.21 1.96 3.06
C VAL A 7 -0.10 3.16 2.18
N LEU A 8 0.56 4.29 2.42
CA LEU A 8 0.43 5.45 1.53
C LEU A 8 1.34 5.27 0.32
N TRP A 9 0.73 5.13 -0.86
CA TRP A 9 1.43 5.39 -2.11
C TRP A 9 1.40 6.89 -2.38
N THR A 10 2.58 7.49 -2.33
CA THR A 10 2.74 8.93 -2.42
C THR A 10 2.25 9.45 -3.77
N HIS A 11 2.10 10.77 -3.87
CA HIS A 11 1.75 11.41 -5.13
C HIS A 11 2.73 11.07 -6.24
N ASP A 12 4.03 10.96 -5.92
CA ASP A 12 5.07 10.65 -6.89
C ASP A 12 5.00 9.20 -7.35
N THR A 13 4.80 8.23 -6.43
CA THR A 13 4.55 6.83 -6.79
C THR A 13 3.34 6.70 -7.70
N CYS A 14 2.22 7.34 -7.35
CA CYS A 14 0.98 7.28 -8.13
C CYS A 14 1.13 7.97 -9.51
N ARG A 15 1.86 9.09 -9.58
CA ARG A 15 2.21 9.76 -10.83
C ARG A 15 3.06 8.84 -11.72
N ALA A 16 4.06 8.16 -11.15
CA ALA A 16 4.92 7.24 -11.87
C ALA A 16 4.14 6.04 -12.43
N LEU A 17 3.24 5.45 -11.63
CA LEU A 17 2.34 4.38 -12.08
C LEU A 17 1.48 4.79 -13.29
N ARG A 18 0.89 6.00 -13.25
CA ARG A 18 0.12 6.53 -14.39
C ARG A 18 1.01 6.74 -15.62
N LYS A 19 2.19 7.35 -15.45
CA LYS A 19 3.13 7.61 -16.55
C LYS A 19 3.61 6.32 -17.21
N ALA A 20 3.78 5.26 -16.44
CA ALA A 20 4.19 3.95 -16.91
C ALA A 20 3.03 3.10 -17.47
N GLY A 21 1.79 3.63 -17.52
CA GLY A 21 0.65 2.91 -18.10
C GLY A 21 0.07 1.80 -17.21
N ARG A 22 0.42 1.74 -15.91
CA ARG A 22 0.05 0.63 -15.01
C ARG A 22 -1.41 0.64 -14.53
N VAL A 23 -2.22 1.61 -14.95
CA VAL A 23 -3.65 1.65 -14.60
C VAL A 23 -4.36 0.44 -15.22
N GLY A 24 -5.12 -0.30 -14.43
CA GLY A 24 -5.76 -1.55 -14.85
C GLY A 24 -4.87 -2.79 -14.74
N GLU A 25 -3.56 -2.64 -14.51
CA GLU A 25 -2.64 -3.75 -14.28
C GLU A 25 -2.56 -4.12 -12.80
N ARG A 26 -2.21 -5.39 -12.53
CA ARG A 26 -2.09 -5.93 -11.18
C ARG A 26 -0.60 -6.00 -10.78
N PRO A 27 -0.16 -5.28 -9.73
CA PRO A 27 1.21 -5.40 -9.26
C PRO A 27 1.43 -6.82 -8.71
N PRO A 28 2.43 -7.57 -9.21
CA PRO A 28 2.77 -8.89 -8.65
C PRO A 28 3.63 -8.76 -7.39
N VAL A 29 4.15 -7.56 -7.14
CA VAL A 29 5.12 -7.28 -6.08
C VAL A 29 4.92 -5.86 -5.55
N ALA A 30 5.19 -5.69 -4.26
CA ALA A 30 5.45 -4.42 -3.60
C ALA A 30 6.83 -4.47 -2.94
N PHE A 31 7.33 -3.32 -2.47
CA PHE A 31 8.64 -3.26 -1.83
C PHE A 31 8.54 -2.72 -0.41
N SER A 32 9.14 -3.46 0.52
CA SER A 32 9.37 -3.02 1.88
C SER A 32 10.77 -2.41 1.97
N GLY A 33 10.99 -1.42 2.82
CA GLY A 33 12.35 -0.93 3.09
C GLY A 33 12.69 -0.82 4.56
N VAL A 34 13.96 -0.54 4.82
CA VAL A 34 14.55 -0.40 6.16
C VAL A 34 14.64 1.05 6.64
N HIS A 35 14.46 2.01 5.72
CA HIS A 35 14.45 3.46 5.99
C HIS A 35 13.09 4.08 5.70
N SER A 36 12.89 5.34 6.12
CA SER A 36 11.63 6.09 5.90
C SER A 36 11.32 6.38 4.43
N SER A 37 12.26 6.12 3.51
CA SER A 37 12.03 6.20 2.07
C SER A 37 11.03 5.17 1.55
N LEU A 38 10.84 4.06 2.28
CA LEU A 38 9.86 3.03 1.98
C LEU A 38 9.07 2.63 3.23
N PRO A 39 7.83 2.17 3.06
CA PRO A 39 7.10 1.54 4.14
C PRO A 39 7.84 0.28 4.62
N ALA A 40 7.97 0.11 5.93
CA ALA A 40 8.48 -1.13 6.51
C ALA A 40 7.32 -2.12 6.71
N TRP A 41 7.30 -3.19 5.93
CA TRP A 41 6.27 -4.24 6.00
C TRP A 41 6.59 -5.30 7.07
N SER A 42 7.51 -5.01 7.99
CA SER A 42 7.99 -5.94 9.03
C SER A 42 6.92 -6.45 10.00
N GLY A 43 5.71 -5.91 9.94
CA GLY A 43 4.54 -6.39 10.69
C GLY A 43 3.58 -7.29 9.91
N ALA A 44 3.76 -7.43 8.59
CA ALA A 44 2.93 -8.24 7.72
C ALA A 44 3.41 -9.70 7.67
N ARG A 45 2.51 -10.59 7.28
CA ARG A 45 2.73 -12.02 7.08
C ARG A 45 1.97 -12.48 5.85
N VAL A 46 2.33 -13.66 5.34
CA VAL A 46 1.56 -14.32 4.28
C VAL A 46 0.10 -14.46 4.71
N GLY A 47 -0.80 -14.05 3.83
CA GLY A 47 -2.25 -14.03 4.04
C GLY A 47 -2.80 -12.68 4.47
N ASP A 48 -1.97 -11.75 4.96
CA ASP A 48 -2.41 -10.40 5.36
C ASP A 48 -2.81 -9.56 4.14
N GLU A 49 -3.75 -8.64 4.36
CA GLU A 49 -4.21 -7.69 3.35
C GLU A 49 -3.53 -6.33 3.52
N VAL A 50 -3.25 -5.65 2.41
CA VAL A 50 -2.66 -4.31 2.40
C VAL A 50 -3.41 -3.44 1.41
N TYR A 51 -3.95 -2.32 1.91
CA TYR A 51 -4.64 -1.31 1.12
C TYR A 51 -3.65 -0.19 0.79
N ALA A 52 -3.27 -0.08 -0.49
CA ALA A 52 -2.54 1.06 -1.00
C ALA A 52 -3.48 2.26 -1.11
N LEU A 53 -3.21 3.30 -0.31
CA LEU A 53 -3.98 4.54 -0.27
C LEU A 53 -3.24 5.63 -1.01
N HIS A 54 -3.99 6.52 -1.65
CA HIS A 54 -3.47 7.73 -2.29
C HIS A 54 -4.31 8.93 -1.89
N VAL A 55 -3.65 10.05 -1.58
CA VAL A 55 -4.34 11.31 -1.28
C VAL A 55 -4.15 12.24 -2.47
N ASN A 56 -5.25 12.67 -3.07
CA ASN A 56 -5.24 13.64 -4.17
C ASN A 56 -6.29 14.71 -3.91
N ARG A 57 -5.88 15.98 -3.94
CA ARG A 57 -6.75 17.13 -3.63
C ARG A 57 -7.57 16.91 -2.34
N CYS A 58 -6.92 16.44 -1.27
CA CYS A 58 -7.56 16.12 0.03
C CYS A 58 -8.59 14.99 0.03
N VAL A 59 -8.76 14.25 -1.07
CA VAL A 59 -9.59 13.03 -1.10
C VAL A 59 -8.68 11.81 -1.02
N VAL A 60 -9.06 10.83 -0.19
CA VAL A 60 -8.35 9.56 -0.04
C VAL A 60 -8.96 8.54 -0.98
N TYR A 61 -8.11 7.84 -1.73
CA TYR A 61 -8.50 6.80 -2.67
C TYR A 61 -7.84 5.48 -2.28
N VAL A 62 -8.54 4.37 -2.49
CA VAL A 62 -7.91 3.04 -2.53
C VAL A 62 -7.41 2.80 -3.94
N VAL A 63 -6.09 2.65 -4.07
CA VAL A 63 -5.41 2.45 -5.36
C VAL A 63 -5.37 0.97 -5.74
N SER A 64 -5.10 0.12 -4.76
CA SER A 64 -5.05 -1.33 -4.92
C SER A 64 -5.18 -2.01 -3.56
N ARG A 65 -5.90 -3.12 -3.49
CA ARG A 65 -5.86 -4.09 -2.40
C ARG A 65 -4.86 -5.18 -2.79
N MET A 66 -3.95 -5.51 -1.88
CA MET A 66 -2.89 -6.48 -2.08
C MET A 66 -2.92 -7.52 -0.97
N ARG A 67 -3.06 -8.79 -1.31
CA ARG A 67 -2.89 -9.89 -0.36
C ARG A 67 -1.45 -10.39 -0.40
N VAL A 68 -0.76 -10.43 0.73
CA VAL A 68 0.61 -10.92 0.81
C VAL A 68 0.64 -12.42 0.55
N THR A 69 1.38 -12.85 -0.48
CA THR A 69 1.54 -14.26 -0.83
C THR A 69 2.91 -14.80 -0.43
N ASP A 70 3.93 -13.95 -0.44
CA ASP A 70 5.30 -14.33 -0.09
C ASP A 70 6.14 -13.10 0.29
N MET A 71 7.13 -13.28 1.17
CA MET A 71 8.01 -12.19 1.64
C MET A 71 9.49 -12.44 1.35
N GLU A 72 9.82 -13.58 0.72
CA GLU A 72 11.19 -13.94 0.37
C GLU A 72 11.48 -13.57 -1.09
N ARG A 73 12.75 -13.44 -1.45
CA ARG A 73 13.15 -13.30 -2.85
C ARG A 73 12.82 -14.60 -3.59
N ARG A 74 12.10 -14.51 -4.71
CA ARG A 74 11.76 -15.64 -5.57
C ARG A 74 12.52 -15.57 -6.90
N GLN A 75 12.40 -16.63 -7.70
CA GLN A 75 13.00 -16.67 -9.04
C GLN A 75 12.52 -15.50 -9.93
N CYS A 76 11.26 -15.07 -9.78
CA CYS A 76 10.72 -13.93 -10.52
C CYS A 76 11.39 -12.58 -10.20
N CYS A 77 12.12 -12.48 -9.09
CA CYS A 77 12.94 -11.31 -8.79
C CYS A 77 14.22 -11.24 -9.65
N GLY A 78 14.60 -12.35 -10.29
CA GLY A 78 15.86 -12.53 -10.99
C GLY A 78 17.05 -12.73 -10.05
N ASN A 79 18.25 -12.78 -10.63
CA ASN A 79 19.49 -13.05 -9.89
C ASN A 79 19.76 -11.97 -8.85
N THR A 80 20.33 -12.37 -7.71
CA THR A 80 20.78 -11.43 -6.68
C THR A 80 21.83 -10.49 -7.27
N PRO A 81 21.73 -9.17 -7.03
CA PRO A 81 22.75 -8.21 -7.43
C PRO A 81 24.14 -8.64 -6.96
N ALA A 82 25.13 -8.59 -7.84
CA ALA A 82 26.54 -8.81 -7.45
C ALA A 82 27.18 -7.51 -6.99
N THR A 83 26.73 -6.38 -7.52
CA THR A 83 27.20 -5.03 -7.23
C THR A 83 26.04 -4.08 -6.92
N TRP A 84 26.35 -2.92 -6.36
CA TRP A 84 25.35 -1.88 -6.09
C TRP A 84 24.79 -1.21 -7.36
N GLN A 85 25.44 -1.40 -8.52
CA GLN A 85 25.00 -0.87 -9.81
C GLN A 85 23.98 -1.80 -10.48
N ASP A 86 23.98 -3.07 -10.10
CA ASP A 86 23.02 -4.03 -10.63
C ASP A 86 21.61 -3.72 -10.08
N PRO A 87 20.56 -3.82 -10.90
CA PRO A 87 19.19 -3.64 -10.42
C PRO A 87 18.89 -4.61 -9.27
N ALA A 88 18.28 -4.13 -8.19
CA ALA A 88 17.97 -4.98 -7.04
C ALA A 88 16.98 -6.12 -7.40
N PHE A 89 16.04 -5.83 -8.30
CA PHE A 89 14.97 -6.74 -8.72
C PHE A 89 14.79 -6.70 -10.25
N PRO A 90 15.75 -7.25 -11.04
CA PRO A 90 15.73 -7.14 -12.49
C PRO A 90 14.48 -7.77 -13.13
N GLY A 91 13.86 -8.77 -12.51
CA GLY A 91 12.60 -9.35 -12.99
C GLY A 91 11.34 -8.52 -12.69
N HIS A 92 11.48 -7.37 -12.01
CA HIS A 92 10.38 -6.48 -11.64
C HIS A 92 10.61 -5.03 -12.08
N GLY A 93 11.40 -4.80 -13.15
CA GLY A 93 11.67 -3.46 -13.67
C GLY A 93 10.39 -2.67 -14.03
N ASP A 94 9.37 -3.36 -14.51
CA ASP A 94 8.06 -2.77 -14.83
C ASP A 94 7.32 -2.16 -13.64
N TRP A 95 7.70 -2.56 -12.42
CA TRP A 95 7.11 -2.16 -11.15
C TRP A 95 8.12 -1.46 -10.22
N SER A 96 9.28 -1.05 -10.74
CA SER A 96 10.37 -0.48 -9.94
C SER A 96 9.96 0.78 -9.17
N MET A 97 9.01 1.55 -9.71
CA MET A 97 8.47 2.76 -9.07
C MET A 97 7.75 2.51 -7.74
N LEU A 98 7.43 1.25 -7.41
CA LEU A 98 6.91 0.86 -6.10
C LEU A 98 8.00 0.76 -5.02
N GLY A 99 9.26 1.01 -5.37
CA GLY A 99 10.37 1.07 -4.43
C GLY A 99 11.48 0.03 -4.64
N ALA A 100 11.60 -0.58 -5.82
CA ALA A 100 12.62 -1.59 -6.07
C ALA A 100 14.05 -1.07 -5.83
N ASP A 101 14.28 0.21 -6.14
CA ASP A 101 15.58 0.87 -6.00
C ASP A 101 15.76 1.55 -4.63
N GLY A 102 14.82 1.36 -3.71
CA GLY A 102 14.93 1.89 -2.36
C GLY A 102 16.06 1.21 -1.58
N CYS A 103 16.77 1.98 -0.76
CA CYS A 103 17.81 1.44 0.10
C CYS A 103 17.24 0.35 1.02
N GLY A 104 17.83 -0.85 0.95
CA GLY A 104 17.38 -2.02 1.68
C GLY A 104 16.00 -2.52 1.28
N ALA A 105 15.59 -2.27 0.03
CA ALA A 105 14.34 -2.79 -0.50
C ALA A 105 14.29 -4.32 -0.46
N ALA A 106 13.18 -4.86 0.02
CA ALA A 106 12.86 -6.28 0.03
C ALA A 106 11.55 -6.49 -0.75
N ALA A 107 11.52 -7.51 -1.61
CA ALA A 107 10.31 -7.86 -2.35
C ALA A 107 9.26 -8.44 -1.41
N VAL A 108 8.02 -7.98 -1.58
CA VAL A 108 6.82 -8.57 -0.98
C VAL A 108 5.91 -8.96 -2.14
N HIS A 109 5.79 -10.26 -2.39
CA HIS A 109 4.92 -10.77 -3.45
C HIS A 109 3.48 -10.71 -3.01
N VAL A 110 2.62 -10.28 -3.93
CA VAL A 110 1.21 -10.01 -3.64
C VAL A 110 0.30 -10.51 -4.74
N ASP A 111 -0.90 -10.93 -4.35
CA ASP A 111 -2.05 -11.03 -5.23
C ASP A 111 -2.87 -9.74 -5.10
N ALA A 112 -2.82 -8.91 -6.14
CA ALA A 112 -3.35 -7.56 -6.10
C ALA A 112 -4.56 -7.35 -7.01
N THR A 113 -5.45 -6.45 -6.60
CA THR A 113 -6.43 -5.86 -7.50
C THR A 113 -5.75 -4.91 -8.50
N PRO A 114 -6.34 -4.67 -9.67
CA PRO A 114 -5.85 -3.68 -10.63
C PRO A 114 -5.59 -2.30 -10.00
N VAL A 115 -4.51 -1.63 -10.39
CA VAL A 115 -4.23 -0.23 -10.00
C VAL A 115 -5.31 0.68 -10.58
N ARG A 116 -5.93 1.47 -9.72
CA ARG A 116 -7.00 2.41 -10.09
C ARG A 116 -6.95 3.67 -9.24
N PHE A 117 -7.68 4.71 -9.63
CA PHE A 117 -7.62 6.03 -8.97
C PHE A 117 -9.00 6.69 -8.81
N ASP A 118 -10.03 5.87 -8.82
CA ASP A 118 -11.45 6.23 -8.91
C ASP A 118 -12.29 5.61 -7.78
N VAL A 119 -11.66 4.95 -6.79
CA VAL A 119 -12.34 4.45 -5.58
C VAL A 119 -12.06 5.39 -4.41
N PRO A 120 -12.86 6.47 -4.24
CA PRO A 120 -12.72 7.32 -3.07
C PRO A 120 -13.13 6.55 -1.82
N VAL A 121 -12.41 6.73 -0.72
CA VAL A 121 -12.88 6.39 0.61
C VAL A 121 -13.93 7.43 0.99
N PRO A 122 -15.20 7.05 1.22
CA PRO A 122 -16.23 7.99 1.65
C PRO A 122 -15.81 8.75 2.92
N GLY A 123 -16.20 10.01 3.02
CA GLY A 123 -15.73 10.92 4.09
C GLY A 123 -16.16 10.49 5.49
N ASP A 124 -17.38 9.97 5.61
CA ASP A 124 -17.93 9.35 6.81
C ASP A 124 -17.15 8.09 7.20
N LEU A 125 -16.83 7.22 6.23
CA LEU A 125 -15.96 6.08 6.48
C LEU A 125 -14.56 6.52 6.89
N LEU A 126 -13.98 7.50 6.20
CA LEU A 126 -12.64 8.00 6.49
C LEU A 126 -12.51 8.52 7.93
N ALA A 127 -13.57 9.15 8.45
CA ALA A 127 -13.63 9.66 9.82
C ALA A 127 -13.69 8.54 10.88
N THR A 128 -14.22 7.36 10.53
CA THR A 128 -14.40 6.23 11.45
C THR A 128 -13.32 5.16 11.35
N LEU A 129 -12.51 5.16 10.27
CA LEU A 129 -11.40 4.24 10.12
C LEU A 129 -10.47 4.30 11.35
N THR A 130 -10.11 3.13 11.84
CA THR A 130 -9.35 2.96 13.06
C THR A 130 -8.18 2.01 12.84
N TRP A 131 -7.02 2.42 13.34
CA TRP A 131 -5.78 1.64 13.35
C TRP A 131 -5.45 1.19 14.75
N ARG A 132 -4.75 0.07 14.86
CA ARG A 132 -4.27 -0.47 16.13
C ARG A 132 -2.76 -0.66 16.12
N ASN A 133 -2.13 -0.43 17.26
CA ASN A 133 -0.71 -0.77 17.44
C ASN A 133 -0.55 -2.23 17.93
N ARG A 134 0.71 -2.67 18.11
CA ARG A 134 1.03 -4.01 18.63
C ARG A 134 0.50 -4.27 20.05
N ARG A 135 0.24 -3.23 20.84
CA ARG A 135 -0.35 -3.31 22.19
C ARG A 135 -1.87 -3.28 22.18
N GLY A 136 -2.50 -3.22 21.00
CA GLY A 136 -3.96 -3.19 20.84
C GLY A 136 -4.60 -1.80 21.01
N HIS A 137 -3.83 -0.75 21.30
CA HIS A 137 -4.40 0.60 21.40
C HIS A 137 -4.82 1.10 20.03
N THR A 138 -6.01 1.68 19.97
CA THR A 138 -6.63 2.18 18.76
C THR A 138 -6.40 3.68 18.57
N ARG A 139 -6.43 4.13 17.31
CA ARG A 139 -6.44 5.54 16.94
C ARG A 139 -7.19 5.74 15.63
N GLY A 140 -7.88 6.88 15.49
CA GLY A 140 -8.42 7.33 14.20
C GLY A 140 -7.41 8.16 13.40
N LEU A 141 -7.84 8.66 12.23
CA LEU A 141 -7.08 9.65 11.48
C LEU A 141 -7.13 11.03 12.13
N LYS A 142 -6.01 11.72 12.05
CA LYS A 142 -5.93 13.16 12.32
C LYS A 142 -6.19 13.93 11.03
N TYR A 143 -6.69 15.16 11.16
CA TYR A 143 -6.90 16.13 10.07
C TYR A 143 -7.98 15.73 9.05
N VAL A 144 -8.95 14.92 9.48
CA VAL A 144 -10.20 14.73 8.74
C VAL A 144 -11.10 15.93 9.05
N THR A 145 -11.51 16.61 8.00
CA THR A 145 -12.42 17.77 8.03
C THR A 145 -13.87 17.33 8.20
N ALA A 146 -14.75 18.27 8.57
CA ALA A 146 -16.18 17.99 8.73
C ALA A 146 -16.86 17.53 7.42
N ASP A 147 -16.33 17.93 6.26
CA ASP A 147 -16.77 17.49 4.94
C ASP A 147 -16.06 16.21 4.44
N GLY A 148 -15.33 15.52 5.32
CA GLY A 148 -14.78 14.19 5.04
C GLY A 148 -13.52 14.19 4.17
N ARG A 149 -12.85 15.35 4.06
CA ARG A 149 -11.56 15.50 3.36
C ARG A 149 -10.39 15.39 4.33
N LEU A 150 -9.23 14.99 3.84
CA LEU A 150 -7.99 14.90 4.61
C LEU A 150 -7.07 16.09 4.30
N GLU A 151 -6.90 17.03 5.24
CA GLU A 151 -6.04 18.21 5.04
C GLU A 151 -4.55 17.85 5.03
N ARG A 152 -4.16 16.84 5.82
CA ARG A 152 -2.78 16.40 5.97
C ARG A 152 -2.71 14.88 5.99
N SER A 153 -1.88 14.31 5.12
CA SER A 153 -1.71 12.86 5.00
C SER A 153 -0.70 12.26 5.98
N ILE A 154 -0.16 13.04 6.91
CA ILE A 154 0.90 12.58 7.84
C ILE A 154 0.44 11.40 8.70
N SER A 155 -0.86 11.33 9.04
CA SER A 155 -1.46 10.22 9.79
C SER A 155 -1.55 8.91 8.98
N LEU A 156 -1.39 8.98 7.65
CA LEU A 156 -1.34 7.85 6.73
C LEU A 156 0.09 7.47 6.32
N GLN A 157 1.10 8.31 6.62
CA GLN A 157 2.48 8.01 6.28
C GLN A 157 3.00 6.90 7.20
N GLY A 158 3.04 5.67 6.67
CA GLY A 158 3.58 4.49 7.32
C GLY A 158 2.90 3.21 6.87
N PHE A 159 3.22 2.13 7.57
CA PHE A 159 2.58 0.83 7.42
C PHE A 159 1.80 0.53 8.70
N TYR A 160 0.48 0.74 8.66
CA TYR A 160 -0.35 0.73 9.87
C TYR A 160 -1.40 -0.35 9.81
N ARG A 161 -1.54 -1.10 10.91
CA ARG A 161 -2.53 -2.16 11.05
C ARG A 161 -3.90 -1.59 11.36
N LEU A 162 -4.92 -2.04 10.65
CA LEU A 162 -6.33 -1.71 10.89
C LEU A 162 -6.91 -2.54 12.05
N THR A 163 -7.98 -2.06 12.65
CA THR A 163 -8.90 -2.92 13.39
C THR A 163 -9.64 -3.84 12.42
N SER A 164 -10.17 -4.97 12.91
CA SER A 164 -10.92 -5.92 12.06
C SER A 164 -12.17 -5.27 11.44
N GLU A 165 -12.83 -4.38 12.17
CA GLU A 165 -14.00 -3.63 11.68
C GLU A 165 -13.62 -2.72 10.52
N SER A 166 -12.62 -1.84 10.70
CA SER A 166 -12.15 -0.95 9.63
C SER A 166 -11.56 -1.69 8.43
N ALA A 167 -10.99 -2.89 8.66
CA ALA A 167 -10.57 -3.78 7.59
C ALA A 167 -11.75 -4.32 6.78
N GLY A 168 -12.85 -4.69 7.46
CA GLY A 168 -14.10 -5.13 6.82
C GLY A 168 -14.74 -4.02 5.98
N GLU A 169 -14.78 -2.80 6.51
CA GLU A 169 -15.31 -1.64 5.78
C GLU A 169 -14.52 -1.33 4.50
N LEU A 170 -13.18 -1.33 4.56
CA LEU A 170 -12.36 -1.16 3.35
C LEU A 170 -12.49 -2.33 2.37
N ALA A 171 -12.65 -3.57 2.88
CA ALA A 171 -12.89 -4.72 2.03
C ALA A 171 -14.22 -4.59 1.28
N ALA A 172 -15.29 -4.16 1.97
CA ALA A 172 -16.60 -3.91 1.38
C ALA A 172 -16.53 -2.79 0.33
N LEU A 173 -15.85 -1.68 0.64
CA LEU A 173 -15.64 -0.58 -0.30
C LEU A 173 -14.98 -1.06 -1.61
N VAL A 174 -13.88 -1.81 -1.51
CA VAL A 174 -13.17 -2.32 -2.70
C VAL A 174 -13.98 -3.39 -3.43
N GLY A 175 -14.69 -4.26 -2.69
CA GLY A 175 -15.55 -5.29 -3.27
C GLY A 175 -16.72 -4.71 -4.08
N ASN A 176 -17.36 -3.65 -3.57
CA ASN A 176 -18.44 -2.95 -4.26
C ASN A 176 -17.97 -2.13 -5.46
N ALA A 177 -16.69 -1.74 -5.46
CA ALA A 177 -16.09 -1.01 -6.55
C ALA A 177 -15.59 -1.91 -7.70
N ALA A 178 -15.60 -3.24 -7.54
CA ALA A 178 -15.07 -4.16 -8.55
C ALA A 178 -15.67 -3.89 -9.95
N PRO A 179 -14.85 -3.84 -11.01
CA PRO A 179 -15.35 -3.72 -12.38
C PRO A 179 -16.14 -4.96 -12.81
#